data_AF-A0A060YYN0-F1
#
_entry.id   AF-A0A060YYN0-F1
#
_cell.length_a   1.000
_cell.length_b   1.000
_cell.length_c   1.000
_cell.angle_alpha   90.00
_cell.angle_beta   90.00
_cell.angle_gamma   90.00
#
_symmetry.space_group_name_H-M   'P 1'
#
loop_
_entity.id
_entity.type
_entity.pdbx_description
1 polymer ?
#
loop_
_entity_poly.entity_id
_entity_poly.type
_entity_poly.pdbx_seq_one_letter_code
_entity_poly.pdbx_strand_id
1 'polypeptide(L)'
;MRGLDVHQPSLPSLTLFLFSISFRTLHGNDLSTIPEGAFNHLTSLSHLALGANPLYCNCDLRWLSQWVKAGFKEPGIARCTGPPDMADRLLLTTPLNRFQCKGETHYQHWLSQLHPLTSSICCSR
;
A
#
# COMPACT_ATOMS: atom_id res chain seq x y z
N MET A 1 -6.46 -39.97 -6.40
CA MET A 1 -7.50 -39.01 -5.98
C MET A 1 -6.89 -37.62 -6.08
N ARG A 2 -7.23 -36.88 -7.15
CA ARG A 2 -6.68 -35.54 -7.42
C ARG A 2 -7.44 -34.54 -6.54
N GLY A 3 -6.79 -34.04 -5.49
CA GLY A 3 -7.28 -32.89 -4.73
C GLY A 3 -6.79 -31.63 -5.45
N LEU A 4 -7.71 -30.95 -6.14
CA LEU A 4 -7.43 -29.71 -6.85
C LEU A 4 -8.11 -28.54 -6.13
N ASP A 5 -7.32 -27.47 -6.08
CA ASP A 5 -7.70 -26.07 -6.03
C ASP A 5 -8.22 -25.48 -4.72
N VAL A 6 -7.25 -24.84 -4.06
CA VAL A 6 -7.36 -23.63 -3.25
C VAL A 6 -8.57 -22.82 -3.68
N HIS A 7 -9.52 -22.65 -2.76
CA HIS A 7 -10.62 -21.71 -2.89
C HIS A 7 -10.04 -20.30 -3.01
N GLN A 8 -9.74 -19.90 -4.24
CA GLN A 8 -9.39 -18.55 -4.63
C GLN A 8 -10.64 -17.68 -4.40
N PRO A 9 -10.64 -16.72 -3.47
CA PRO A 9 -11.74 -15.78 -3.40
C PRO A 9 -11.69 -14.96 -4.67
N SER A 10 -12.72 -15.11 -5.49
CA SER A 10 -12.88 -14.37 -6.72
C SER A 10 -12.90 -12.88 -6.39
N LEU A 11 -11.94 -12.16 -6.98
CA LEU A 11 -11.77 -10.70 -6.93
C LEU A 11 -12.60 -9.88 -7.97
N PRO A 12 -13.70 -10.34 -8.61
CA PRO A 12 -14.39 -9.48 -9.60
C PRO A 12 -15.36 -8.47 -8.97
N SER A 13 -15.71 -8.59 -7.68
CA SER A 13 -16.70 -7.68 -7.06
C SER A 13 -16.10 -6.32 -6.68
N LEU A 14 -14.86 -6.29 -6.21
CA LEU A 14 -14.15 -5.03 -5.86
C LEU A 14 -13.82 -4.19 -7.09
N THR A 15 -13.43 -4.83 -8.19
CA THR A 15 -13.18 -4.15 -9.47
C THR A 15 -14.46 -3.53 -10.03
N LEU A 16 -15.60 -4.22 -9.97
CA LEU A 16 -16.91 -3.69 -10.39
C LEU A 16 -17.40 -2.50 -9.55
N PHE A 17 -17.17 -2.52 -8.24
CA PHE A 17 -17.57 -1.41 -7.36
C PHE A 17 -16.81 -0.11 -7.70
N LEU A 18 -15.53 -0.22 -8.05
CA LEU A 18 -14.70 0.91 -8.49
C LEU A 18 -15.16 1.52 -9.82
N PHE A 19 -15.85 0.77 -10.68
CA PHE A 19 -16.40 1.29 -11.94
C PHE A 19 -17.66 2.15 -11.75
N SER A 20 -18.37 2.05 -10.62
CA SER A 20 -19.64 2.77 -10.37
C SER A 20 -19.47 4.08 -9.60
N ILE A 21 -18.27 4.38 -9.09
CA ILE A 21 -17.98 5.67 -8.47
C ILE A 21 -17.61 6.65 -9.58
N SER A 22 -18.27 7.81 -9.63
CA SER A 22 -17.96 8.85 -10.61
C SER A 22 -16.49 9.25 -10.51
N PHE A 23 -15.69 8.80 -11.48
CA PHE A 23 -14.23 8.85 -11.59
C PHE A 23 -13.55 10.21 -11.39
N ARG A 24 -14.33 11.28 -11.16
CA ARG A 24 -13.86 12.66 -10.97
C ARG A 24 -13.82 13.11 -9.51
N THR A 25 -14.44 12.39 -8.58
CA THR A 25 -14.37 12.73 -7.15
C THR A 25 -14.40 11.49 -6.28
N LEU A 26 -13.21 10.98 -5.95
CA LEU A 26 -13.02 10.01 -4.87
C LEU A 26 -13.04 10.68 -3.49
N HIS A 27 -13.33 11.99 -3.43
CA HIS A 27 -13.36 12.77 -2.21
C HIS A 27 -14.42 12.25 -1.23
N GLY A 28 -14.10 12.19 0.06
CA GLY A 28 -15.08 11.84 1.09
C GLY A 28 -15.53 10.38 1.08
N ASN A 29 -14.70 9.47 0.57
CA ASN A 29 -14.97 8.03 0.62
C ASN A 29 -14.13 7.36 1.72
N ASP A 30 -14.37 6.08 1.95
CA ASP A 30 -13.62 5.28 2.93
C ASP A 30 -12.42 4.55 2.30
N LEU A 31 -11.71 5.21 1.37
CA LEU A 31 -10.56 4.60 0.70
C LEU A 31 -9.33 4.63 1.62
N SER A 32 -8.88 3.46 2.03
CA SER A 32 -7.62 3.33 2.78
C SER A 32 -6.43 2.98 1.88
N THR A 33 -6.65 2.19 0.83
CA THR A 33 -5.64 1.87 -0.18
C THR A 33 -6.28 1.87 -1.57
N ILE A 34 -5.47 2.09 -2.60
CA ILE A 34 -5.89 2.01 -4.01
C ILE A 34 -4.91 1.04 -4.70
N PRO A 35 -5.40 -0.02 -5.36
CA PRO A 35 -4.54 -0.99 -6.03
C PRO A 35 -3.69 -0.33 -7.12
N GLU A 36 -2.45 -0.79 -7.24
CA GLU A 36 -1.55 -0.33 -8.29
C GLU A 36 -2.18 -0.56 -9.68
N GLY A 37 -2.08 0.46 -10.52
CA GLY A 37 -2.62 0.41 -11.87
C GLY A 37 -4.13 0.67 -12.00
N ALA A 38 -4.84 0.98 -10.92
CA ALA A 38 -6.26 1.35 -10.96
C ALA A 38 -6.57 2.50 -11.95
N PHE A 39 -5.58 3.35 -12.24
CA PHE A 39 -5.72 4.50 -13.13
C PHE A 39 -5.02 4.34 -14.50
N ASN A 40 -4.48 3.16 -14.82
CA ASN A 40 -3.70 2.95 -16.06
C ASN A 40 -4.51 3.23 -17.33
N HIS A 41 -5.82 2.97 -17.31
CA HIS A 41 -6.72 3.19 -18.46
C HIS A 41 -7.30 4.61 -18.51
N LEU A 42 -7.02 5.47 -17.52
CA LEU A 42 -7.59 6.81 -17.40
C LEU A 42 -6.63 7.88 -17.95
N THR A 43 -6.22 7.74 -19.21
CA THR A 43 -5.23 8.61 -19.87
C THR A 43 -5.66 10.08 -19.96
N SER A 44 -6.97 10.35 -20.02
CA SER A 44 -7.55 11.69 -20.07
C SER A 44 -7.79 12.34 -18.70
N LEU A 45 -7.39 11.68 -17.59
CA LEU A 45 -7.64 12.23 -16.26
C LEU A 45 -6.71 13.41 -15.98
N SER A 46 -7.29 14.60 -15.80
CA SER A 46 -6.54 15.82 -15.47
C SER A 46 -6.49 16.08 -13.97
N HIS A 47 -7.60 15.83 -13.25
CA HIS A 47 -7.74 16.11 -11.83
C HIS A 47 -8.39 14.92 -11.11
N LEU A 48 -7.91 14.66 -9.90
CA LEU A 48 -8.38 13.64 -8.98
C LEU A 48 -8.53 14.29 -7.59
N ALA A 49 -9.71 14.19 -6.99
CA ALA A 49 -9.91 14.59 -5.61
C ALA A 49 -9.85 13.36 -4.70
N LEU A 50 -8.86 13.31 -3.80
CA LEU A 50 -8.66 12.23 -2.82
C LEU A 50 -8.82 12.69 -1.36
N GLY A 51 -9.10 13.97 -1.12
CA GLY A 51 -9.28 14.50 0.23
C GLY A 51 -10.40 13.77 1.00
N ALA A 52 -10.37 13.87 2.33
CA ALA A 52 -11.35 13.22 3.21
C ALA A 52 -11.47 11.69 3.00
N ASN A 53 -10.33 11.01 2.80
CA ASN A 53 -10.25 9.55 2.79
C ASN A 53 -9.25 9.07 3.85
N PRO A 54 -9.48 7.93 4.51
CA PRO A 54 -8.60 7.37 5.53
C PRO A 54 -7.37 6.66 4.95
N LEU A 55 -6.58 7.38 4.13
CA LEU A 55 -5.47 6.81 3.36
C LEU A 55 -4.38 6.22 4.27
N TYR A 56 -3.99 4.98 4.00
CA TYR A 56 -2.90 4.28 4.68
C TYR A 56 -1.64 4.30 3.80
N CYS A 57 -0.74 5.21 4.10
CA CYS A 57 0.42 5.56 3.29
C CYS A 57 1.65 4.69 3.60
N ASN A 58 1.49 3.36 3.48
CA ASN A 58 2.60 2.40 3.52
C ASN A 58 3.20 2.22 2.10
N CYS A 59 3.96 1.14 1.88
CA CYS A 59 4.54 0.87 0.56
C CYS A 59 3.50 0.62 -0.54
N ASP A 60 2.33 0.09 -0.22
CA ASP A 60 1.28 -0.22 -1.19
C ASP A 60 0.68 1.04 -1.81
N LEU A 61 0.70 2.16 -1.09
CA LEU A 61 0.23 3.46 -1.59
C LEU A 61 1.35 4.31 -2.22
N ARG A 62 2.58 3.79 -2.29
CA ARG A 62 3.73 4.51 -2.85
C ARG A 62 3.53 4.88 -4.31
N TRP A 63 3.00 3.94 -5.11
CA TRP A 63 2.74 4.16 -6.54
C TRP A 63 1.79 5.35 -6.75
N LEU A 64 0.78 5.47 -5.88
CA LEU A 64 -0.20 6.54 -5.97
C LEU A 64 0.44 7.90 -5.72
N SER A 65 1.28 8.01 -4.67
CA SER A 65 2.06 9.22 -4.40
C SER A 65 2.95 9.60 -5.58
N GLN A 66 3.61 8.63 -6.22
CA GLN A 66 4.42 8.86 -7.41
C GLN A 66 3.56 9.34 -8.60
N TRP A 67 2.41 8.71 -8.83
CA TRP A 67 1.52 9.01 -9.93
C TRP A 67 0.90 10.41 -9.83
N VAL A 68 0.42 10.82 -8.63
CA VAL A 68 -0.16 12.16 -8.43
C VAL A 68 0.88 13.26 -8.58
N LYS A 69 2.13 13.03 -8.16
CA LYS A 69 3.25 13.96 -8.31
C LYS A 69 3.66 14.17 -9.77
N ALA A 70 3.75 13.08 -10.53
CA ALA A 70 4.24 13.12 -11.91
C ALA A 70 3.39 14.02 -12.83
N GLY A 71 2.11 14.20 -12.52
CA GLY A 71 1.19 15.01 -13.33
C GLY A 71 0.38 16.04 -12.58
N PHE A 72 0.75 16.37 -11.33
CA PHE A 72 -0.01 17.25 -10.42
C PHE A 72 -1.52 16.94 -10.43
N LYS A 73 -1.85 15.64 -10.40
CA LYS A 73 -3.22 15.14 -10.62
C LYS A 73 -4.13 15.41 -9.43
N GLU A 74 -3.56 15.53 -8.24
CA GLU A 74 -4.29 15.80 -7.00
C GLU A 74 -3.82 17.16 -6.45
N PRO A 75 -4.74 18.06 -6.04
CA PRO A 75 -4.42 19.45 -5.68
C PRO A 75 -3.66 19.60 -4.34
N GLY A 76 -3.22 18.50 -3.72
CA GLY A 76 -2.40 18.48 -2.51
C GLY A 76 -3.18 18.49 -1.20
N ILE A 77 -4.47 18.12 -1.20
CA ILE A 77 -5.30 18.12 0.01
C ILE A 77 -5.39 16.75 0.69
N ALA A 78 -5.04 15.68 -0.04
CA ALA A 78 -5.09 14.32 0.48
C ALA A 78 -4.05 14.10 1.59
N ARG A 79 -4.52 13.66 2.76
CA ARG A 79 -3.71 13.34 3.94
C ARG A 79 -3.73 11.85 4.23
N CYS A 80 -2.63 11.38 4.78
CA CYS A 80 -2.50 10.04 5.33
C CYS A 80 -3.11 10.00 6.74
N THR A 81 -3.91 8.98 7.03
CA THR A 81 -4.40 8.68 8.38
C THR A 81 -3.51 7.68 9.09
N GLY A 82 -2.81 6.83 8.33
CA GLY A 82 -1.84 5.89 8.86
C GLY A 82 -0.74 5.57 7.86
N PRO A 83 0.29 4.80 8.23
CA PRO A 83 0.63 4.38 9.61
C PRO A 83 0.94 5.59 10.55
N PRO A 84 1.11 5.40 11.87
CA PRO A 84 1.25 6.52 12.84
C PRO A 84 2.35 7.53 12.51
N ASP A 85 3.45 7.08 11.91
CA ASP A 85 4.57 7.93 11.45
C ASP A 85 4.25 8.73 10.18
N MET A 86 3.17 8.36 9.49
CA MET A 86 2.65 9.00 8.31
C MET A 86 1.36 9.79 8.57
N ALA A 87 0.76 9.70 9.76
CA ALA A 87 -0.45 10.44 10.10
C ALA A 87 -0.29 11.95 9.83
N ASP A 88 -1.35 12.55 9.28
CA ASP A 88 -1.48 13.96 8.88
C ASP A 88 -0.54 14.43 7.75
N ARG A 89 0.36 13.57 7.27
CA ARG A 89 1.25 13.90 6.16
C ARG A 89 0.49 13.95 4.84
N LEU A 90 0.91 14.86 3.96
CA LEU A 90 0.29 15.02 2.64
C LEU A 90 0.81 13.98 1.65
N LEU A 91 -0.10 13.39 0.89
CA LEU A 91 0.24 12.41 -0.15
C LEU A 91 1.16 13.01 -1.23
N LEU A 92 0.90 14.27 -1.60
CA LEU A 92 1.60 14.98 -2.67
C LEU A 92 3.03 15.41 -2.28
N THR A 93 3.29 15.80 -1.04
CA THR A 93 4.59 16.37 -0.64
C THR A 93 5.47 15.37 0.12
N THR A 94 4.90 14.31 0.68
CA THR A 94 5.68 13.34 1.45
C THR A 94 6.69 12.60 0.57
N PRO A 95 7.98 12.55 0.92
CA PRO A 95 8.99 11.84 0.15
C PRO A 95 8.66 10.34 -0.05
N LEU A 96 8.94 9.81 -1.24
CA LEU A 96 8.59 8.41 -1.58
C LEU A 96 9.29 7.37 -0.70
N ASN A 97 10.44 7.70 -0.12
CA ASN A 97 11.17 6.81 0.80
C ASN A 97 10.52 6.66 2.19
N ARG A 98 9.46 7.43 2.49
CA ARG A 98 8.68 7.27 3.74
C ARG A 98 7.56 6.25 3.60
N PHE A 99 7.15 5.93 2.37
CA PHE A 99 6.13 4.92 2.07
C PHE A 99 6.76 3.52 2.17
N GLN A 100 6.86 3.02 3.41
CA GLN A 100 7.49 1.74 3.71
C GLN A 100 6.47 0.78 4.31
N CYS A 101 6.57 -0.49 3.93
CA CYS A 101 5.89 -1.55 4.65
C CYS A 101 6.83 -2.01 5.76
N LYS A 102 6.30 -2.15 6.98
CA LYS A 102 6.99 -2.91 8.01
C LYS A 102 6.94 -4.36 7.54
N GLY A 103 8.00 -4.81 6.86
CA GLY A 103 8.18 -6.22 6.55
C GLY A 103 8.07 -7.01 7.85
N GLU A 104 7.58 -8.24 7.79
CA GLU A 104 7.50 -9.16 8.92
C GLU A 104 8.90 -9.32 9.55
N THR A 105 9.22 -8.43 10.48
CA THR A 105 10.38 -8.54 11.36
C THR A 105 10.29 -9.78 12.22
N HIS A 106 9.18 -10.51 12.16
CA HIS A 106 9.00 -11.79 12.81
C HIS A 106 10.00 -12.84 12.30
N TYR A 107 10.30 -12.95 11.01
CA TYR A 107 11.28 -13.96 10.55
C TYR A 107 12.71 -13.60 10.94
N GLN A 108 13.09 -12.33 10.84
CA GLN A 108 14.43 -11.87 11.25
C GLN A 108 14.63 -11.99 12.77
N HIS A 109 13.59 -11.72 13.55
CA HIS A 109 13.58 -11.90 15.01
C HIS A 109 13.48 -13.38 15.43
N TRP A 110 12.78 -14.23 14.67
CA TRP A 110 12.70 -15.67 14.96
C TRP A 110 14.00 -16.39 14.58
N LEU A 111 14.66 -15.99 13.49
CA LEU A 111 15.99 -16.48 13.11
C LEU A 111 17.07 -16.07 14.13
N SER A 112 16.97 -14.91 14.77
CA SER A 112 17.88 -14.54 15.86
C SER A 112 17.62 -15.31 17.16
N GLN A 113 16.38 -15.76 17.40
CA GLN A 113 16.06 -16.64 18.52
C GLN A 113 16.41 -18.12 18.27
N LEU A 114 16.49 -18.55 17.01
CA LEU A 114 17.00 -19.88 16.66
C LEU A 114 18.52 -20.02 16.77
N HIS A 115 19.27 -18.92 16.88
CA HIS A 115 20.73 -18.96 17.00
C HIS A 115 21.20 -18.72 18.44
N PRO A 116 21.22 -19.79 19.25
CA PRO A 116 22.37 -19.99 20.14
C PRO A 116 22.98 -21.41 20.07
N LEU A 117 22.73 -22.20 19.02
CA LEU A 117 23.26 -23.58 18.94
C LEU A 117 24.44 -23.81 17.98
N THR A 118 25.09 -22.77 17.46
CA THR A 118 26.32 -22.95 16.65
C THR A 118 27.58 -22.35 17.27
N SER A 119 27.49 -21.66 18.41
CA SER A 119 28.65 -20.99 19.01
C SER A 119 29.36 -21.77 20.11
N SER A 120 29.02 -23.04 20.40
CA SER A 120 29.77 -23.83 21.39
C SER A 120 29.66 -25.33 21.13
N ILE A 121 30.57 -25.88 20.32
CA ILE A 121 31.45 -26.98 20.75
C ILE A 121 32.75 -26.83 19.96
N CYS A 122 33.78 -26.56 20.74
CA CYS A 122 35.12 -26.18 20.36
C CYS A 122 35.90 -27.36 19.79
N CYS A 123 36.94 -27.05 19.02
CA CYS A 123 38.06 -27.94 18.76
C CYS A 123 38.53 -28.65 20.03
N SER A 124 38.61 -29.98 20.03
CA SER A 124 39.67 -30.69 20.74
C SER A 124 39.72 -32.18 20.39
N ARG A 125 40.81 -32.51 19.68
CA ARG A 125 41.53 -33.80 19.54
C ARG A 125 40.92 -34.93 18.72
#